data_AF-F9UC42-F1
#
_entry.id   AF-F9UC42-F1
#
_cell.length_a   1.000
_cell.length_b   1.000
_cell.length_c   1.000
_cell.angle_alpha   90.00
_cell.angle_beta   90.00
_cell.angle_gamma   90.00
#
_symmetry.space_group_name_H-M   'P 1'
#
loop_
_entity.id
_entity.type
_entity.pdbx_description
1 polymer ?
#
loop_
_entity_poly.entity_id
_entity_poly.type
_entity_poly.pdbx_seq_one_letter_code
_entity_poly.pdbx_strand_id
1 'polypeptide(L)'
;MPLVDLWKARRSSIEQMTIEQIASIAGDGKLLDNSDCQKELRQYLNEASTDSLADYATYCLENSFSKSGQILQDVVNELGRRLEYIVEDGRYQGVKNAIGFDGIWQDQSHTPWSLVVEVKTTDAYRLSLDTVAGYRNGLIESGRITGSSSVLIVVGRTDTGELEAQVRGSRHAWQTRIIGVESLIQLVRVKESADRQDTVSKIRTLLSPIEYTRIDDLVGVVFATARDIEESIDEVADRSEVRSEKGVDIIEKTAPEKLGEIRERVIAATSFKFDLSLIKKSRAMYWSPDQRLRVACAVSKRYDNPGIVRYWYAYLPTWDSFLEQGEQSFLALGCVDLEVAFLLPLDFVRSVISHLNVTEKNSGRKYWHVKIIEPTPGEYSLQVPSPGSNEPLSPYLISLAVATPSS
;
A
#
# COMPACT_ATOMS: atom_id res chain seq x y z
N MET A 1 -27.74 -10.55 5.23
CA MET A 1 -27.18 -9.36 4.60
C MET A 1 -25.79 -9.74 4.12
N PRO A 2 -25.44 -9.49 2.84
CA PRO A 2 -24.11 -9.77 2.32
C PRO A 2 -23.01 -9.20 3.22
N LEU A 3 -21.87 -9.88 3.33
CA LEU A 3 -20.74 -9.46 4.17
C LEU A 3 -20.28 -8.03 3.83
N VAL A 4 -20.29 -7.69 2.55
CA VAL A 4 -19.87 -6.36 2.06
C VAL A 4 -20.82 -5.27 2.57
N ASP A 5 -22.12 -5.53 2.61
CA ASP A 5 -23.10 -4.58 3.13
C ASP A 5 -22.97 -4.43 4.65
N LEU A 6 -22.67 -5.53 5.36
CA LEU A 6 -22.34 -5.52 6.79
C LEU A 6 -21.07 -4.72 7.06
N TRP A 7 -20.05 -4.89 6.22
CA TRP A 7 -18.79 -4.17 6.32
C TRP A 7 -18.98 -2.66 6.17
N LYS A 8 -19.72 -2.23 5.14
CA LYS A 8 -20.04 -0.82 4.92
C LYS A 8 -20.86 -0.22 6.06
N ALA A 9 -21.83 -0.97 6.58
CA ALA A 9 -22.69 -0.49 7.66
C ALA A 9 -22.03 -0.50 9.04
N ARG A 10 -21.12 -1.46 9.32
CA ARG A 10 -20.59 -1.75 10.66
C ARG A 10 -19.12 -2.16 10.64
N ARG A 11 -18.28 -1.29 10.06
CA ARG A 11 -16.83 -1.52 9.88
C ARG A 11 -16.12 -2.00 11.15
N SER A 12 -16.30 -1.28 12.26
CA SER A 12 -15.65 -1.58 13.54
C SER A 12 -16.05 -2.94 14.13
N SER A 13 -17.29 -3.38 13.93
CA SER A 13 -17.76 -4.67 14.42
C SER A 13 -17.17 -5.83 13.62
N ILE A 14 -17.00 -5.67 12.32
CA ILE A 14 -16.41 -6.70 11.44
C ILE A 14 -14.88 -6.77 11.64
N GLU A 15 -14.21 -5.64 11.84
CA GLU A 15 -12.77 -5.59 12.16
C GLU A 15 -12.41 -6.38 13.43
N GLN A 16 -13.33 -6.50 14.38
CA GLN A 16 -13.14 -7.28 15.61
C GLN A 16 -13.37 -8.79 15.45
N MET A 17 -13.91 -9.23 14.31
CA MET A 17 -14.18 -10.65 14.06
C MET A 17 -12.90 -11.38 13.63
N THR A 18 -12.82 -12.66 13.98
CA THR A 18 -11.79 -13.53 13.43
C THR A 18 -12.09 -13.84 11.97
N ILE A 19 -11.06 -14.19 11.20
CA ILE A 19 -11.26 -14.54 9.78
C ILE A 19 -12.16 -15.75 9.57
N GLU A 20 -12.19 -16.68 10.54
CA GLU A 20 -13.11 -17.83 10.53
C GLU A 20 -14.57 -17.39 10.70
N GLN A 21 -14.84 -16.43 11.59
CA GLN A 21 -16.17 -15.85 11.75
C GLN A 21 -16.59 -15.10 10.49
N ILE A 22 -15.70 -14.30 9.91
CA ILE A 22 -15.93 -13.56 8.68
C ILE A 22 -16.26 -14.52 7.53
N ALA A 23 -15.49 -15.59 7.35
CA ALA A 23 -15.75 -16.60 6.33
C ALA A 23 -17.10 -17.32 6.55
N SER A 24 -17.49 -17.54 7.81
CA SER A 24 -18.75 -18.21 8.17
C SER A 24 -19.99 -17.36 7.85
N ILE A 25 -19.86 -16.04 7.88
CA ILE A 25 -20.97 -15.11 7.56
C ILE A 25 -20.94 -14.60 6.11
N ALA A 26 -19.88 -14.90 5.36
CA ALA A 26 -19.75 -14.55 3.95
C ALA A 26 -20.65 -15.44 3.07
N GLY A 27 -21.52 -14.83 2.27
CA GLY A 27 -22.39 -15.53 1.32
C GLY A 27 -23.17 -16.69 1.96
N ASP A 28 -22.89 -17.91 1.50
CA ASP A 28 -23.51 -19.15 1.99
C ASP A 28 -22.74 -19.84 3.13
N GLY A 29 -21.66 -19.22 3.62
CA GLY A 29 -20.77 -19.75 4.66
C GLY A 29 -19.95 -20.96 4.22
N LYS A 30 -19.94 -21.32 2.93
CA LYS A 30 -19.26 -22.50 2.40
C LYS A 30 -18.15 -22.12 1.44
N LEU A 31 -16.92 -22.13 1.95
CA LEU A 31 -15.76 -21.77 1.15
C LEU A 31 -15.41 -22.85 0.09
N LEU A 32 -15.93 -22.65 -1.11
CA LEU A 32 -15.77 -23.48 -2.31
C LEU A 32 -15.44 -22.62 -3.54
N ASP A 33 -14.84 -23.21 -4.56
CA ASP A 33 -14.56 -22.52 -5.82
C ASP A 33 -15.86 -22.03 -6.49
N ASN A 34 -15.87 -20.75 -6.90
CA ASN A 34 -16.99 -20.02 -7.49
C ASN A 34 -18.23 -19.82 -6.59
N SER A 35 -18.14 -20.17 -5.30
CA SER A 35 -19.20 -19.91 -4.32
C SER A 35 -19.38 -18.42 -4.05
N ASP A 36 -20.54 -18.05 -3.50
CA ASP A 36 -20.78 -16.68 -3.06
C ASP A 36 -19.92 -16.33 -1.83
N CYS A 37 -19.67 -17.30 -0.95
CA CYS A 37 -18.71 -17.15 0.15
C CYS A 37 -17.31 -16.76 -0.34
N GLN A 38 -16.78 -17.42 -1.39
CA GLN A 38 -15.48 -17.05 -1.97
C GLN A 38 -15.46 -15.61 -2.50
N LYS A 39 -16.49 -15.22 -3.26
CA LYS A 39 -16.56 -13.88 -3.87
C LYS A 39 -16.65 -12.80 -2.80
N GLU A 40 -17.53 -12.96 -1.82
CA GLU A 40 -17.72 -12.01 -0.73
C GLU A 40 -16.47 -11.92 0.16
N LEU A 41 -15.83 -13.04 0.48
CA LEU A 41 -14.61 -13.05 1.27
C LEU A 41 -13.47 -12.33 0.55
N ARG A 42 -13.22 -12.63 -0.73
CA ARG A 42 -12.18 -11.96 -1.52
C ARG A 42 -12.45 -10.46 -1.68
N GLN A 43 -13.72 -10.09 -1.88
CA GLN A 43 -14.11 -8.69 -1.94
C GLN A 43 -13.84 -7.97 -0.61
N TYR A 44 -14.17 -8.60 0.52
CA TYR A 44 -13.87 -8.06 1.85
C TYR A 44 -12.36 -7.91 2.09
N LEU A 45 -11.57 -8.95 1.80
CA LEU A 45 -10.11 -8.93 1.98
C LEU A 45 -9.46 -7.80 1.17
N ASN A 46 -10.00 -7.51 -0.02
CA ASN A 46 -9.53 -6.41 -0.83
C ASN A 46 -9.69 -5.04 -0.14
N GLU A 47 -10.74 -4.87 0.67
CA GLU A 47 -11.01 -3.65 1.44
C GLU A 47 -10.31 -3.60 2.81
N ALA A 48 -9.90 -4.76 3.33
CA ALA A 48 -9.32 -4.88 4.66
C ALA A 48 -7.99 -4.12 4.79
N SER A 49 -7.66 -3.64 5.98
CA SER A 49 -6.36 -3.02 6.22
C SER A 49 -5.22 -4.05 6.17
N THR A 50 -3.99 -3.61 5.92
CA THR A 50 -2.81 -4.50 5.97
C THR A 50 -2.63 -5.12 7.35
N ASP A 51 -2.98 -4.41 8.42
CA ASP A 51 -2.95 -4.95 9.78
C ASP A 51 -4.01 -6.03 9.99
N SER A 52 -5.24 -5.82 9.51
CA SER A 52 -6.28 -6.86 9.52
C SER A 52 -5.83 -8.11 8.73
N LEU A 53 -5.22 -7.93 7.56
CA LEU A 53 -4.66 -9.05 6.79
C LEU A 53 -3.57 -9.80 7.56
N ALA A 54 -2.71 -9.07 8.30
CA ALA A 54 -1.67 -9.68 9.13
C ALA A 54 -2.27 -10.49 10.29
N ASP A 55 -3.31 -9.96 10.95
CA ASP A 55 -4.04 -10.65 12.01
C ASP A 55 -4.73 -11.92 11.47
N TYR A 56 -5.33 -11.85 10.28
CA TYR A 56 -5.96 -13.00 9.62
C TYR A 56 -4.95 -14.06 9.20
N ALA A 57 -3.80 -13.64 8.68
CA ALA A 57 -2.73 -14.58 8.33
C ALA A 57 -2.22 -15.30 9.58
N THR A 58 -2.00 -14.56 10.66
CA THR A 58 -1.58 -15.10 11.97
C THR A 58 -2.61 -16.09 12.51
N TYR A 59 -3.89 -15.72 12.48
CA TYR A 59 -4.98 -16.61 12.92
C TYR A 59 -5.01 -17.92 12.13
N CYS A 60 -4.84 -17.86 10.80
CA CYS A 60 -4.77 -19.05 9.94
C CYS A 60 -3.59 -19.98 10.24
N LEU A 61 -2.50 -19.45 10.80
CA LEU A 61 -1.28 -20.19 11.10
C LEU A 61 -1.29 -20.78 12.52
N GLU A 62 -1.87 -20.04 13.49
CA GLU A 62 -1.90 -20.43 14.89
C GLU A 62 -3.11 -21.32 15.24
N ASN A 63 -4.21 -21.20 14.51
CA ASN A 63 -5.44 -21.92 14.78
C ASN A 63 -5.73 -22.96 13.70
N SER A 64 -6.04 -24.19 14.11
CA SER A 64 -6.51 -25.22 13.20
C SER A 64 -8.02 -25.14 13.06
N PHE A 65 -8.49 -24.81 11.86
CA PHE A 65 -9.90 -24.80 11.53
C PHE A 65 -10.12 -25.19 10.07
N SER A 66 -11.38 -25.50 9.74
CA SER A 66 -11.74 -25.87 8.37
C SER A 66 -11.41 -24.72 7.42
N LYS A 67 -10.73 -25.05 6.32
CA LYS A 67 -10.39 -24.11 5.25
C LYS A 67 -9.34 -23.03 5.57
N SER A 68 -8.61 -23.15 6.68
CA SER A 68 -7.55 -22.20 7.04
C SER A 68 -6.49 -22.03 5.93
N GLY A 69 -6.13 -23.11 5.22
CA GLY A 69 -5.20 -23.06 4.10
C GLY A 69 -5.73 -22.26 2.90
N GLN A 70 -7.01 -22.44 2.54
CA GLN A 70 -7.65 -21.70 1.45
C GLN A 70 -7.77 -20.20 1.78
N ILE A 71 -8.11 -19.88 3.03
CA ILE A 71 -8.20 -18.49 3.49
C ILE A 71 -6.82 -17.84 3.51
N LEU A 72 -5.79 -18.56 4.01
CA LEU A 72 -4.41 -18.07 3.99
C LEU A 72 -3.94 -17.80 2.55
N GLN A 73 -4.30 -18.66 1.60
CA GLN A 73 -4.03 -18.44 0.18
C GLN A 73 -4.61 -17.10 -0.32
N ASP A 74 -5.87 -16.78 -0.01
CA ASP A 74 -6.48 -15.51 -0.43
C ASP A 74 -5.84 -14.31 0.27
N VAL A 75 -5.51 -14.42 1.56
CA VAL A 75 -4.79 -13.38 2.31
C VAL A 75 -3.41 -13.12 1.67
N VAL A 76 -2.67 -14.17 1.33
CA VAL A 76 -1.36 -14.06 0.67
C VAL A 76 -1.50 -13.39 -0.70
N ASN A 77 -2.50 -13.75 -1.49
CA ASN A 77 -2.76 -13.10 -2.77
C ASN A 77 -3.10 -11.61 -2.62
N GLU A 78 -3.86 -11.24 -1.58
CA GLU A 78 -4.10 -9.83 -1.28
C GLU A 78 -2.81 -9.09 -0.88
N LEU A 79 -1.90 -9.71 -0.12
CA LEU A 79 -0.57 -9.13 0.14
C LEU A 79 0.23 -8.92 -1.16
N GLY A 80 0.11 -9.84 -2.12
CA GLY A 80 0.66 -9.66 -3.47
C GLY A 80 0.11 -8.41 -4.18
N ARG A 81 -1.20 -8.15 -4.05
CA ARG A 81 -1.82 -6.91 -4.56
C ARG A 81 -1.31 -5.66 -3.85
N ARG A 82 -1.00 -5.72 -2.54
CA ARG A 82 -0.39 -4.60 -1.80
C ARG A 82 1.03 -4.27 -2.27
N LEU A 83 1.75 -5.28 -2.75
CA LEU A 83 3.02 -5.13 -3.49
C LEU A 83 2.82 -4.71 -4.96
N GLU A 84 1.60 -4.29 -5.32
CA GLU A 84 1.14 -3.76 -6.60
C GLU A 84 1.22 -4.76 -7.77
N TYR A 85 1.35 -6.06 -7.48
CA TYR A 85 1.26 -7.08 -8.52
C TYR A 85 -0.18 -7.14 -9.03
N ILE A 86 -0.32 -7.49 -10.31
CA ILE A 86 -1.60 -7.94 -10.83
C ILE A 86 -1.75 -9.39 -10.45
N VAL A 87 -2.69 -9.69 -9.56
CA VAL A 87 -2.85 -11.00 -8.97
C VAL A 87 -4.08 -11.70 -9.52
N GLU A 88 -3.87 -12.88 -10.10
CA GLU A 88 -4.91 -13.86 -10.36
C GLU A 88 -4.96 -14.87 -9.21
N ASP A 89 -6.12 -15.02 -8.58
CA ASP A 89 -6.29 -15.99 -7.50
C ASP A 89 -6.42 -17.42 -8.05
N GLY A 90 -5.75 -18.36 -7.37
CA GLY A 90 -5.88 -19.78 -7.61
C GLY A 90 -7.20 -20.38 -7.14
N ARG A 91 -7.37 -21.66 -7.46
CA ARG A 91 -8.50 -22.48 -7.00
C ARG A 91 -8.21 -23.04 -5.62
N TYR A 92 -9.26 -23.25 -4.84
CA TYR A 92 -9.17 -23.93 -3.55
C TYR A 92 -9.01 -25.44 -3.67
N GLN A 93 -9.53 -26.02 -4.76
CA GLN A 93 -9.47 -27.45 -5.01
C GLN A 93 -8.81 -27.75 -6.36
N GLY A 94 -7.89 -28.73 -6.33
CA GLY A 94 -7.27 -29.26 -7.53
C GLY A 94 -8.31 -29.91 -8.45
N VAL A 95 -8.25 -29.59 -9.74
CA VAL A 95 -9.10 -30.19 -10.77
C VAL A 95 -8.22 -31.06 -11.66
N LYS A 96 -8.72 -32.25 -12.02
CA LYS A 96 -8.00 -33.14 -12.95
C LYS A 96 -7.72 -32.41 -14.27
N ASN A 97 -6.49 -32.52 -14.74
CA ASN A 97 -5.98 -31.88 -15.97
C ASN A 97 -5.98 -30.34 -15.96
N ALA A 98 -6.17 -29.70 -14.81
CA ALA A 98 -5.92 -28.27 -14.64
C ALA A 98 -4.51 -28.04 -14.08
N ILE A 99 -3.92 -26.91 -14.42
CA ILE A 99 -2.65 -26.47 -13.84
C ILE A 99 -2.93 -25.96 -12.42
N GLY A 100 -2.25 -26.52 -11.42
CA GLY A 100 -2.39 -26.11 -10.02
C GLY A 100 -1.56 -24.87 -9.72
N PHE A 101 -2.15 -23.89 -9.05
CA PHE A 101 -1.44 -22.76 -8.46
C PHE A 101 -2.37 -22.11 -7.44
N ASP A 102 -1.79 -21.47 -6.42
CA ASP A 102 -2.54 -20.75 -5.41
C ASP A 102 -2.72 -19.27 -5.78
N GLY A 103 -1.80 -18.73 -6.56
CA GLY A 103 -1.92 -17.43 -7.23
C GLY A 103 -0.92 -17.24 -8.36
N ILE A 104 -1.20 -16.31 -9.27
CA ILE A 104 -0.25 -15.82 -10.27
C ILE A 104 -0.09 -14.33 -10.06
N TRP A 105 1.13 -13.88 -9.78
CA TRP A 105 1.42 -12.47 -9.55
C TRP A 105 2.25 -11.92 -10.70
N GLN A 106 1.74 -10.94 -11.42
CA GLN A 106 2.38 -10.38 -12.60
C GLN A 106 2.85 -8.96 -12.33
N ASP A 107 4.14 -8.73 -12.56
CA ASP A 107 4.69 -7.38 -12.64
C ASP A 107 4.56 -6.87 -14.08
N GLN A 108 3.86 -5.75 -14.26
CA GLN A 108 3.75 -5.03 -15.54
C GLN A 108 4.68 -3.82 -15.63
N SER A 109 5.68 -3.72 -14.74
CA SER A 109 6.73 -2.71 -14.80
C SER A 109 7.64 -2.90 -16.03
N HIS A 110 8.68 -2.08 -16.12
CA HIS A 110 9.64 -2.10 -17.24
C HIS A 110 10.31 -3.46 -17.46
N THR A 111 10.46 -4.28 -16.42
CA THR A 111 11.03 -5.63 -16.51
C THR A 111 9.97 -6.63 -16.06
N PRO A 112 9.08 -7.09 -16.96
CA PRO A 112 7.96 -7.92 -16.58
C PRO A 112 8.43 -9.28 -16.05
N TRP A 113 7.92 -9.66 -14.89
CA TRP A 113 8.21 -10.91 -14.23
C TRP A 113 6.93 -11.51 -13.65
N SER A 114 6.74 -12.81 -13.78
CA SER A 114 5.59 -13.51 -13.20
C SER A 114 6.01 -14.45 -12.07
N LEU A 115 5.30 -14.42 -10.95
CA LEU A 115 5.45 -15.36 -9.85
C LEU A 115 4.29 -16.35 -9.87
N VAL A 116 4.60 -17.65 -9.87
CA VAL A 116 3.64 -18.71 -9.62
C VAL A 116 3.69 -19.02 -8.13
N VAL A 117 2.63 -18.69 -7.42
CA VAL A 117 2.59 -18.72 -5.96
C VAL A 117 1.99 -20.03 -5.47
N GLU A 118 2.64 -20.61 -4.46
CA GLU A 118 2.20 -21.79 -3.72
C GLU A 118 2.24 -21.45 -2.23
N VAL A 119 1.14 -21.66 -1.51
CA VAL A 119 0.98 -21.31 -0.10
C VAL A 119 0.90 -22.57 0.75
N LYS A 120 1.62 -22.56 1.87
CA LYS A 120 1.63 -23.67 2.83
C LYS A 120 1.47 -23.14 4.26
N THR A 121 0.43 -23.60 4.93
CA THR A 121 0.23 -23.39 6.38
C THR A 121 1.30 -24.11 7.19
N THR A 122 1.77 -25.26 6.72
CA THR A 122 2.81 -26.08 7.38
C THR A 122 3.78 -26.69 6.37
N ASP A 123 5.00 -26.94 6.81
CA ASP A 123 6.09 -27.62 6.11
C ASP A 123 6.05 -29.16 6.22
N ALA A 124 5.21 -29.70 7.09
CA ALA A 124 5.12 -31.14 7.38
C ALA A 124 4.83 -32.04 6.15
N TYR A 125 4.30 -31.46 5.08
CA TYR A 125 4.05 -32.16 3.82
C TYR A 125 5.14 -31.83 2.79
N ARG A 126 5.87 -32.85 2.34
CA ARG A 126 6.89 -32.72 1.29
C ARG A 126 6.25 -32.15 0.02
N LEU A 127 6.62 -30.93 -0.33
CA LEU A 127 6.28 -30.33 -1.61
C LEU A 127 7.08 -31.00 -2.73
N SER A 128 6.40 -31.45 -3.78
CA SER A 128 7.08 -31.89 -5.00
C SER A 128 7.47 -30.65 -5.83
N LEU A 129 8.73 -30.24 -5.75
CA LEU A 129 9.26 -29.13 -6.55
C LEU A 129 9.09 -29.36 -8.05
N ASP A 130 9.17 -30.61 -8.51
CA ASP A 130 8.90 -30.95 -9.91
C ASP A 130 7.44 -30.69 -10.31
N THR A 131 6.50 -30.90 -9.39
CA THR A 131 5.08 -30.62 -9.65
C THR A 131 4.85 -29.13 -9.80
N VAL A 132 5.38 -28.31 -8.88
CA VAL A 132 5.19 -26.85 -8.93
C VAL A 132 5.93 -26.23 -10.13
N ALA A 133 7.14 -26.71 -10.43
CA ALA A 133 7.84 -26.32 -11.65
C ALA A 133 7.08 -26.75 -12.92
N GLY A 134 6.46 -27.93 -12.90
CA GLY A 134 5.58 -28.42 -13.96
C GLY A 134 4.38 -27.51 -14.18
N TYR A 135 3.77 -27.00 -13.11
CA TYR A 135 2.69 -26.02 -13.21
C TYR A 135 3.13 -24.73 -13.88
N ARG A 136 4.28 -24.17 -13.46
CA ARG A 136 4.87 -22.99 -14.13
C ARG A 136 5.09 -23.26 -15.62
N ASN A 137 5.66 -24.40 -15.99
CA ASN A 137 5.90 -24.73 -17.40
C ASN A 137 4.59 -24.85 -18.19
N GLY A 138 3.56 -25.49 -17.63
CA GLY A 138 2.24 -25.54 -18.26
C GLY A 138 1.61 -24.15 -18.45
N LEU A 139 1.82 -23.22 -17.51
CA LEU A 139 1.34 -21.83 -17.66
C LEU A 139 2.08 -21.09 -18.79
N ILE A 140 3.37 -21.36 -18.98
CA ILE A 140 4.16 -20.84 -20.11
C ILE A 140 3.65 -21.41 -21.43
N GLU A 141 3.48 -22.74 -21.51
CA GLU A 141 3.02 -23.44 -22.72
C GLU A 141 1.60 -23.02 -23.14
N SER A 142 0.73 -22.72 -22.17
CA SER A 142 -0.61 -22.20 -22.42
C SER A 142 -0.65 -20.69 -22.75
N GLY A 143 0.50 -20.00 -22.75
CA GLY A 143 0.60 -18.57 -23.05
C GLY A 143 0.06 -17.65 -21.95
N ARG A 144 -0.19 -18.17 -20.74
CA ARG A 144 -0.75 -17.39 -19.62
C ARG A 144 0.31 -16.55 -18.89
N ILE A 145 1.55 -17.02 -18.88
CA ILE A 145 2.71 -16.29 -18.37
C ILE A 145 3.88 -16.42 -19.35
N THR A 146 4.90 -15.57 -19.21
CA THR A 146 6.12 -15.63 -20.03
C THR A 146 7.20 -16.48 -19.35
N GLY A 147 8.27 -16.77 -20.10
CA GLY A 147 9.46 -17.46 -19.57
C GLY A 147 10.20 -16.69 -18.46
N SER A 148 10.00 -15.36 -18.39
CA SER A 148 10.46 -14.49 -17.31
C SER A 148 9.58 -14.69 -16.08
N SER A 149 9.75 -15.84 -15.42
CA SER A 149 8.91 -16.25 -14.31
C SER A 149 9.61 -17.19 -13.35
N SER A 150 9.12 -17.24 -12.12
CA SER A 150 9.63 -18.14 -11.07
C SER A 150 8.50 -18.61 -10.16
N VAL A 151 8.80 -19.64 -9.37
CA VAL A 151 7.94 -20.11 -8.29
C VAL A 151 8.26 -19.32 -7.02
N LEU A 152 7.22 -18.84 -6.33
CA LEU A 152 7.31 -18.29 -4.97
C LEU A 152 6.53 -19.19 -4.02
N ILE A 153 7.23 -19.83 -3.09
CA ILE A 153 6.62 -20.63 -2.03
C ILE A 153 6.47 -19.75 -0.79
N VAL A 154 5.24 -19.53 -0.36
CA VAL A 154 4.91 -18.76 0.84
C VAL A 154 4.58 -19.72 1.97
N VAL A 155 5.33 -19.64 3.06
CA VAL A 155 5.28 -20.63 4.16
C VAL A 155 4.91 -19.96 5.48
N GLY A 156 4.10 -20.67 6.27
CA GLY A 156 3.62 -20.19 7.56
C GLY A 156 4.64 -20.22 8.70
N ARG A 157 5.63 -21.12 8.65
CA ARG A 157 6.64 -21.28 9.70
C ARG A 157 7.99 -20.71 9.28
N THR A 158 8.77 -20.31 10.27
CA THR A 158 10.15 -19.83 10.13
C THR A 158 11.20 -20.95 10.07
N ASP A 159 10.89 -22.17 10.52
CA ASP A 159 11.82 -23.30 10.45
C ASP A 159 11.74 -24.01 9.08
N THR A 160 12.20 -23.31 8.04
CA THR A 160 12.16 -23.75 6.64
C THR A 160 13.40 -24.54 6.21
N GLY A 161 14.27 -24.90 7.15
CA GLY A 161 15.61 -25.43 6.86
C GLY A 161 15.59 -26.65 5.94
N GLU A 162 14.66 -27.59 6.15
CA GLU A 162 14.51 -28.77 5.28
C GLU A 162 14.07 -28.40 3.86
N LEU A 163 13.06 -27.53 3.73
CA LEU A 163 12.53 -27.08 2.45
C LEU A 163 13.57 -26.27 1.66
N GLU A 164 14.30 -25.39 2.34
CA GLU A 164 15.40 -24.63 1.75
C GLU A 164 16.53 -25.54 1.26
N ALA A 165 16.93 -26.53 2.06
CA ALA A 165 17.93 -27.50 1.67
C ALA A 165 17.46 -28.32 0.45
N GLN A 166 16.18 -28.70 0.42
CA GLN A 166 15.57 -29.41 -0.71
C GLN A 166 15.59 -28.54 -1.98
N VAL A 167 15.17 -27.27 -1.90
CA VAL A 167 15.19 -26.34 -3.05
C VAL A 167 16.62 -26.14 -3.54
N ARG A 168 17.57 -25.86 -2.64
CA ARG A 168 18.98 -25.63 -2.95
C ARG A 168 19.65 -26.83 -3.62
N GLY A 169 19.33 -28.04 -3.17
CA GLY A 169 19.84 -29.29 -3.75
C GLY A 169 19.14 -29.73 -5.04
N SER A 170 18.07 -29.04 -5.45
CA SER A 170 17.28 -29.40 -6.63
C SER A 170 17.73 -28.66 -7.89
N ARG A 171 17.32 -29.18 -9.07
CA ARG A 171 17.45 -28.47 -10.35
C ARG A 171 16.66 -27.16 -10.43
N HIS A 172 15.75 -26.92 -9.49
CA HIS A 172 14.85 -25.76 -9.47
C HIS A 172 15.34 -24.62 -8.57
N ALA A 173 16.55 -24.73 -7.98
CA ALA A 173 17.11 -23.75 -7.04
C ALA A 173 17.14 -22.31 -7.60
N TRP A 174 17.29 -22.18 -8.92
CA TRP A 174 17.40 -20.91 -9.64
C TRP A 174 16.05 -20.35 -10.07
N GLN A 175 14.97 -21.11 -9.88
CA GLN A 175 13.61 -20.75 -10.33
C GLN A 175 12.61 -20.76 -9.18
N THR A 176 13.06 -20.97 -7.94
CA THR A 176 12.22 -21.05 -6.76
C THR A 176 12.73 -20.10 -5.68
N ARG A 177 11.83 -19.34 -5.08
CA ARG A 177 12.08 -18.54 -3.88
C ARG A 177 11.13 -18.98 -2.78
N ILE A 178 11.57 -18.88 -1.53
CA ILE A 178 10.80 -19.20 -0.34
C ILE A 178 10.72 -17.92 0.50
N ILE A 179 9.54 -17.59 1.00
CA ILE A 179 9.34 -16.47 1.91
C ILE A 179 8.33 -16.85 3.00
N GLY A 180 8.62 -16.47 4.25
CA GLY A 180 7.67 -16.59 5.34
C GLY A 180 6.52 -15.59 5.20
N VAL A 181 5.31 -15.96 5.64
CA VAL A 181 4.14 -15.06 5.66
C VAL A 181 4.45 -13.76 6.42
N GLU A 182 5.14 -13.84 7.57
CA GLU A 182 5.54 -12.67 8.36
C GLU A 182 6.47 -11.74 7.57
N SER A 183 7.48 -12.28 6.90
CA SER A 183 8.41 -11.49 6.08
C SER A 183 7.69 -10.84 4.90
N LEU A 184 6.71 -11.52 4.29
CA LEU A 184 5.89 -10.94 3.23
C LEU A 184 5.07 -9.74 3.74
N ILE A 185 4.47 -9.85 4.93
CA ILE A 185 3.76 -8.73 5.58
C ILE A 185 4.73 -7.57 5.87
N GLN A 186 5.94 -7.87 6.35
CA GLN A 186 6.97 -6.85 6.57
C GLN A 186 7.34 -6.13 5.28
N LEU A 187 7.49 -6.83 4.14
CA LEU A 187 7.73 -6.19 2.86
C LEU A 187 6.60 -5.24 2.46
N VAL A 188 5.34 -5.64 2.68
CA VAL A 188 4.18 -4.76 2.45
C VAL A 188 4.25 -3.53 3.34
N ARG A 189 4.52 -3.68 4.64
CA ARG A 189 4.65 -2.55 5.57
C ARG A 189 5.78 -1.61 5.19
N VAL A 190 6.94 -2.13 4.79
CA VAL A 190 8.07 -1.32 4.30
C VAL A 190 7.64 -0.51 3.08
N LYS A 191 6.98 -1.16 2.11
CA LYS A 191 6.45 -0.51 0.92
C LYS A 191 5.45 0.61 1.27
N GLU A 192 4.51 0.35 2.17
CA GLU A 192 3.49 1.32 2.62
C GLU A 192 4.07 2.46 3.46
N SER A 193 5.23 2.28 4.07
CA SER A 193 5.93 3.32 4.83
C SER A 193 6.84 4.20 3.96
N ALA A 194 7.21 3.72 2.78
CA ALA A 194 8.07 4.44 1.85
C ALA A 194 7.26 5.42 0.98
N ASP A 195 7.89 6.52 0.54
CA ASP A 195 7.31 7.45 -0.45
C ASP A 195 8.08 7.47 -1.79
N ARG A 196 9.16 6.68 -1.93
CA ARG A 196 9.90 6.57 -3.20
C ARG A 196 9.35 5.47 -4.09
N GLN A 197 9.37 5.78 -5.38
CA GLN A 197 8.84 4.92 -6.44
C GLN A 197 9.72 3.68 -6.68
N ASP A 198 11.02 3.73 -6.35
CA ASP A 198 11.95 2.63 -6.56
C ASP A 198 11.89 1.55 -5.48
N THR A 199 11.33 1.85 -4.30
CA THR A 199 11.17 0.87 -3.20
C THR A 199 10.34 -0.34 -3.64
N VAL A 200 9.26 -0.13 -4.39
CA VAL A 200 8.43 -1.23 -4.92
C VAL A 200 9.25 -2.12 -5.84
N SER A 201 9.95 -1.52 -6.81
CA SER A 201 10.80 -2.27 -7.75
C SER A 201 11.89 -3.07 -7.02
N LYS A 202 12.54 -2.48 -6.01
CA LYS A 202 13.54 -3.17 -5.17
C LYS A 202 12.94 -4.37 -4.44
N ILE A 203 11.77 -4.20 -3.82
CA ILE A 203 11.07 -5.29 -3.12
C ILE A 203 10.71 -6.43 -4.08
N ARG A 204 10.21 -6.11 -5.26
CA ARG A 204 9.88 -7.12 -6.28
C ARG A 204 11.11 -7.87 -6.78
N THR A 205 12.24 -7.17 -6.93
CA THR A 205 13.52 -7.78 -7.28
C THR A 205 13.96 -8.81 -6.24
N LEU A 206 13.71 -8.58 -4.94
CA LEU A 206 14.01 -9.57 -3.89
C LEU A 206 13.20 -10.86 -4.04
N LEU A 207 11.96 -10.78 -4.54
CA LEU A 207 11.09 -11.93 -4.78
C LEU A 207 11.42 -12.67 -6.09
N SER A 208 12.21 -12.05 -6.96
CA SER A 208 12.67 -12.65 -8.21
C SER A 208 14.01 -13.39 -8.02
N PRO A 209 14.27 -14.49 -8.76
CA PRO A 209 15.56 -15.15 -8.69
C PRO A 209 16.69 -14.35 -9.32
N ILE A 210 17.55 -13.78 -8.47
CA ILE A 210 18.80 -13.17 -8.92
C ILE A 210 19.90 -14.24 -9.01
N GLU A 211 20.68 -14.24 -10.09
CA GLU A 211 21.89 -15.06 -10.21
C GLU A 211 23.04 -14.40 -9.43
N TYR A 212 23.29 -14.85 -8.20
CA TYR A 212 24.30 -14.27 -7.30
C TYR A 212 25.76 -14.60 -7.64
N THR A 213 26.09 -14.87 -8.90
CA THR A 213 27.51 -14.93 -9.31
C THR A 213 28.18 -13.55 -9.18
N ARG A 214 27.38 -12.48 -9.27
CA ARG A 214 27.79 -11.10 -9.00
C ARG A 214 26.96 -10.54 -7.86
N ILE A 215 27.62 -9.96 -6.87
CA ILE A 215 27.02 -9.45 -5.62
C ILE A 215 26.63 -7.96 -5.70
N ASP A 216 27.00 -7.27 -6.79
CA ASP A 216 26.84 -5.83 -6.97
C ASP A 216 25.37 -5.38 -6.82
N ASP A 217 24.42 -6.16 -7.35
CA ASP A 217 23.00 -5.85 -7.30
C ASP A 217 22.43 -5.92 -5.87
N LEU A 218 22.94 -6.84 -5.04
CA LEU A 218 22.53 -6.99 -3.64
C LEU A 218 23.08 -5.84 -2.78
N VAL A 219 24.31 -5.41 -3.04
CA VAL A 219 24.89 -4.20 -2.44
C VAL A 219 24.03 -2.99 -2.79
N GLY A 220 23.59 -2.88 -4.05
CA GLY A 220 22.67 -1.83 -4.50
C GLY A 220 21.36 -1.80 -3.71
N VAL A 221 20.71 -2.94 -3.52
CA VAL A 221 19.45 -3.03 -2.76
C VAL A 221 19.64 -2.69 -1.28
N VAL A 222 20.67 -3.22 -0.62
CA VAL A 222 20.92 -3.00 0.82
C VAL A 222 21.27 -1.54 1.12
N PHE A 223 22.21 -0.95 0.36
CA PHE A 223 22.61 0.44 0.59
C PHE A 223 21.52 1.44 0.23
N ALA A 224 20.74 1.16 -0.80
CA ALA A 224 19.63 2.01 -1.14
C ALA A 224 18.53 1.93 -0.07
N THR A 225 18.20 0.74 0.45
CA THR A 225 17.20 0.57 1.53
C THR A 225 17.63 1.26 2.83
N ALA A 226 18.92 1.24 3.18
CA ALA A 226 19.43 1.95 4.36
C ALA A 226 19.33 3.48 4.22
N ARG A 227 19.75 4.02 3.07
CA ARG A 227 19.58 5.45 2.76
C ARG A 227 18.11 5.86 2.69
N ASP A 228 17.28 4.95 2.20
CA ASP A 228 15.85 5.15 2.10
C ASP A 228 15.22 5.37 3.49
N ILE A 229 15.62 4.58 4.48
CA ILE A 229 15.19 4.74 5.89
C ILE A 229 15.70 6.07 6.44
N GLU A 230 16.98 6.41 6.24
CA GLU A 230 17.57 7.67 6.71
C GLU A 230 16.92 8.92 6.08
N GLU A 231 16.65 8.92 4.77
CA GLU A 231 16.07 10.07 4.07
C GLU A 231 14.56 10.24 4.36
N SER A 232 13.83 9.15 4.64
CA SER A 232 12.40 9.21 5.04
C SER A 232 12.17 9.88 6.41
N ILE A 233 13.19 9.84 7.29
CA ILE A 233 13.25 10.55 8.56
C ILE A 233 13.45 12.06 8.34
N ASP A 234 14.10 12.45 7.23
CA ASP A 234 14.32 13.85 6.85
C ASP A 234 13.14 14.49 6.08
N GLU A 235 12.16 13.72 5.59
CA GLU A 235 11.01 14.27 4.84
C GLU A 235 9.96 15.01 5.70
N VAL A 236 10.19 15.10 7.01
CA VAL A 236 9.41 15.97 7.93
C VAL A 236 10.29 17.10 8.50
N ALA A 237 11.58 17.16 8.17
CA ALA A 237 12.45 18.23 8.61
C ALA A 237 12.32 19.43 7.67
N ASP A 238 11.28 20.23 7.95
CA ASP A 238 11.31 21.69 8.00
C ASP A 238 12.73 22.28 7.80
N ARG A 239 13.13 22.43 6.54
CA ARG A 239 14.17 23.38 6.13
C ARG A 239 13.51 24.36 5.18
N SER A 240 12.61 25.18 5.72
CA SER A 240 12.60 26.56 5.26
C SER A 240 14.00 27.11 5.56
N GLU A 241 14.87 27.19 4.55
CA GLU A 241 16.01 28.10 4.61
C GLU A 241 15.46 29.53 4.63
N VAL A 242 14.98 29.96 5.79
CA VAL A 242 14.88 31.37 6.09
C VAL A 242 16.29 31.76 6.51
N ARG A 243 17.03 32.40 5.59
CA ARG A 243 18.20 33.19 6.00
C ARG A 243 17.69 34.30 6.92
N SER A 244 17.75 34.08 8.22
CA SER A 244 17.82 35.17 9.20
C SER A 244 19.29 35.56 9.35
N GLU A 245 19.60 36.85 9.20
CA GLU A 245 20.94 37.36 9.48
C GLU A 245 21.30 37.35 10.98
N LYS A 246 20.40 36.93 11.89
CA LYS A 246 20.71 36.84 13.32
C LYS A 246 19.91 35.72 14.01
N GLY A 247 20.63 34.76 14.59
CA GLY A 247 20.12 33.84 15.62
C GLY A 247 19.58 32.51 15.08
N VAL A 248 20.11 31.41 15.61
CA VAL A 248 19.66 30.03 15.34
C VAL A 248 18.43 29.77 16.20
N ASP A 249 17.25 29.75 15.58
CA ASP A 249 16.05 29.23 16.24
C ASP A 249 16.07 27.70 16.20
N ILE A 250 16.00 27.08 17.38
CA ILE A 250 15.88 25.64 17.56
C ILE A 250 14.44 25.26 17.18
N ILE A 251 14.26 24.74 15.97
CA ILE A 251 12.95 24.26 15.49
C ILE A 251 12.59 22.99 16.27
N GLU A 252 11.57 23.07 17.13
CA GLU A 252 10.94 21.87 17.71
C GLU A 252 10.37 21.00 16.58
N LYS A 253 10.92 19.78 16.44
CA LYS A 253 10.39 18.76 15.55
C LYS A 253 9.09 18.23 16.14
N THR A 254 7.97 18.41 15.45
CA THR A 254 6.73 17.70 15.78
C THR A 254 6.99 16.19 15.65
N ALA A 255 6.59 15.41 16.65
CA ALA A 255 6.77 13.96 16.64
C ALA A 255 6.11 13.34 15.38
N PRO A 256 6.81 12.50 14.61
CA PRO A 256 6.29 11.86 13.40
C PRO A 256 4.96 11.12 13.60
N GLU A 257 4.73 10.59 14.81
CA GLU A 257 3.50 9.88 15.21
C GLU A 257 2.26 10.78 15.09
N LYS A 258 2.32 12.02 15.58
CA LYS A 258 1.20 12.97 15.53
C LYS A 258 0.78 13.32 14.10
N LEU A 259 1.75 13.35 13.16
CA LEU A 259 1.46 13.56 11.74
C LEU A 259 0.87 12.31 11.08
N GLY A 260 1.20 11.13 11.60
CA GLY A 260 0.56 9.86 11.25
C GLY A 260 -0.93 9.87 11.59
N GLU A 261 -1.24 10.15 12.85
CA GLU A 261 -2.62 10.19 13.37
C GLU A 261 -3.52 11.15 12.59
N ILE A 262 -3.04 12.38 12.32
CA ILE A 262 -3.82 13.36 11.54
C ILE A 262 -4.04 12.85 10.12
N ARG A 263 -3.04 12.23 9.49
CA ARG A 263 -3.21 11.65 8.15
C ARG A 263 -4.28 10.56 8.15
N GLU A 264 -4.27 9.68 9.13
CA GLU A 264 -5.28 8.62 9.28
C GLU A 264 -6.68 9.21 9.47
N ARG A 265 -6.84 10.26 10.28
CA ARG A 265 -8.11 10.98 10.42
C ARG A 265 -8.59 11.59 9.10
N VAL A 266 -7.69 12.20 8.32
CA VAL A 266 -8.01 12.78 7.00
C VAL A 266 -8.46 11.70 6.03
N ILE A 267 -7.75 10.56 5.98
CA ILE A 267 -8.11 9.43 5.13
C ILE A 267 -9.44 8.82 5.57
N ALA A 268 -9.69 8.65 6.87
CA ALA A 268 -10.96 8.16 7.40
C ALA A 268 -12.13 9.09 7.03
N ALA A 269 -11.97 10.41 7.16
CA ALA A 269 -12.97 11.38 6.75
C ALA A 269 -13.21 11.36 5.23
N THR A 270 -12.16 11.14 4.44
CA THR A 270 -12.27 11.02 2.98
C THR A 270 -12.99 9.73 2.58
N SER A 271 -12.65 8.61 3.22
CA SER A 271 -13.35 7.33 3.06
C SER A 271 -14.84 7.45 3.39
N PHE A 272 -15.18 8.12 4.49
CA PHE A 272 -16.57 8.38 4.87
C PHE A 272 -17.32 9.24 3.85
N LYS A 273 -16.66 10.29 3.32
CA LYS A 273 -17.26 11.18 2.31
C LYS A 273 -17.65 10.46 1.03
N PHE A 274 -16.86 9.47 0.60
CA PHE A 274 -17.10 8.74 -0.65
C PHE A 274 -17.76 7.37 -0.47
N ASP A 275 -18.02 6.93 0.77
CA ASP A 275 -18.50 5.57 1.07
C ASP A 275 -17.58 4.48 0.47
N LEU A 276 -16.27 4.71 0.54
CA LEU A 276 -15.25 3.81 -0.03
C LEU A 276 -14.08 3.63 0.93
N SER A 277 -13.63 2.37 1.05
CA SER A 277 -12.38 2.03 1.73
C SER A 277 -11.18 2.61 0.98
N LEU A 278 -10.27 3.31 1.67
CA LEU A 278 -9.02 3.79 1.10
C LEU A 278 -7.85 2.93 1.60
N ILE A 279 -7.26 2.18 0.69
CA ILE A 279 -6.13 1.29 0.91
C ILE A 279 -4.85 2.10 0.77
N LYS A 280 -3.91 1.88 1.69
CA LYS A 280 -2.60 2.54 1.69
C LYS A 280 -1.74 2.02 0.55
N LYS A 281 -1.31 2.90 -0.36
CA LYS A 281 -0.30 2.61 -1.38
C LYS A 281 1.09 2.91 -0.84
N SER A 282 1.27 4.09 -0.28
CA SER A 282 2.55 4.60 0.24
C SER A 282 2.27 5.38 1.52
N ARG A 283 3.28 6.02 2.11
CA ARG A 283 3.07 6.84 3.31
C ARG A 283 2.06 7.96 3.05
N ALA A 284 2.14 8.62 1.90
CA ALA A 284 1.23 9.70 1.52
C ALA A 284 0.12 9.30 0.53
N MET A 285 0.21 8.18 -0.18
CA MET A 285 -0.73 7.84 -1.26
C MET A 285 -1.69 6.70 -0.90
N TYR A 286 -2.94 6.84 -1.30
CA TYR A 286 -4.05 5.92 -1.00
C TYR A 286 -4.96 5.77 -2.23
N TRP A 287 -5.59 4.61 -2.39
CA TRP A 287 -6.58 4.37 -3.45
C TRP A 287 -7.77 3.56 -2.96
N SER A 288 -8.87 3.58 -3.71
CA SER A 288 -9.95 2.60 -3.54
C SER A 288 -9.52 1.20 -4.02
N PRO A 289 -10.20 0.13 -3.56
CA PRO A 289 -10.13 -1.25 -4.09
C PRO A 289 -9.95 -1.37 -5.61
N ASP A 290 -10.79 -0.66 -6.36
CA ASP A 290 -10.82 -0.64 -7.82
C ASP A 290 -9.83 0.37 -8.44
N GLN A 291 -9.07 1.07 -7.60
CA GLN A 291 -8.07 2.09 -7.93
C GLN A 291 -8.61 3.31 -8.70
N ARG A 292 -9.94 3.49 -8.74
CA ARG A 292 -10.61 4.60 -9.41
C ARG A 292 -10.57 5.90 -8.61
N LEU A 293 -10.73 5.81 -7.30
CA LEU A 293 -10.53 6.94 -6.39
C LEU A 293 -9.08 6.92 -5.89
N ARG A 294 -8.38 8.06 -6.01
CA ARG A 294 -6.99 8.21 -5.55
C ARG A 294 -6.80 9.45 -4.70
N VAL A 295 -6.02 9.33 -3.64
CA VAL A 295 -5.78 10.41 -2.69
C VAL A 295 -4.30 10.49 -2.35
N ALA A 296 -3.70 11.66 -2.50
CA ALA A 296 -2.40 11.99 -1.93
C ALA A 296 -2.62 12.89 -0.72
N CYS A 297 -2.14 12.49 0.46
CA CYS A 297 -2.39 13.18 1.71
C CYS A 297 -1.10 13.74 2.33
N ALA A 298 -1.06 15.06 2.46
CA ALA A 298 0.01 15.79 3.13
C ALA A 298 -0.50 16.40 4.44
N VAL A 299 0.35 16.45 5.46
CA VAL A 299 0.01 17.02 6.77
C VAL A 299 1.04 18.07 7.14
N SER A 300 0.58 19.22 7.64
CA SER A 300 1.44 20.34 8.02
C SER A 300 1.09 20.84 9.41
N LYS A 301 2.12 21.22 10.18
CA LYS A 301 1.94 21.98 11.43
C LYS A 301 1.60 23.43 11.12
N ARG A 302 0.98 24.13 12.06
CA ARG A 302 0.82 25.59 11.97
C ARG A 302 2.19 26.26 12.05
N TYR A 303 2.42 27.22 11.18
CA TYR A 303 3.58 28.12 11.22
C TYR A 303 3.16 29.45 11.84
N ASP A 304 3.84 29.84 12.91
CA ASP A 304 3.58 31.08 13.67
C ASP A 304 4.39 32.28 13.15
N ASN A 305 5.16 32.10 12.08
CA ASN A 305 5.98 33.15 11.50
C ASN A 305 5.12 34.37 11.11
N PRO A 306 5.69 35.60 11.15
CA PRO A 306 4.98 36.84 10.80
C PRO A 306 4.56 36.97 9.32
N GLY A 307 4.60 35.89 8.54
CA GLY A 307 4.02 35.82 7.19
C GLY A 307 2.56 35.37 7.21
N ILE A 308 1.83 35.61 6.12
CA ILE A 308 0.42 35.21 5.95
C ILE A 308 0.28 33.66 5.87
N VAL A 309 1.36 32.94 5.57
CA VAL A 309 1.36 31.48 5.36
C VAL A 309 1.27 30.74 6.69
N ARG A 310 0.15 30.04 6.90
CA ARG A 310 -0.13 29.22 8.09
C ARG A 310 0.31 27.77 7.94
N TYR A 311 0.19 27.21 6.74
CA TYR A 311 0.55 25.82 6.48
C TYR A 311 1.32 25.72 5.18
N TRP A 312 2.25 24.77 5.14
CA TRP A 312 3.08 24.51 3.97
C TRP A 312 3.18 23.01 3.69
N TYR A 313 3.07 22.67 2.41
CA TYR A 313 3.15 21.31 1.91
C TYR A 313 4.02 21.27 0.65
N ALA A 314 4.69 20.13 0.45
CA ALA A 314 5.35 19.81 -0.81
C ALA A 314 4.42 18.91 -1.65
N TYR A 315 4.06 19.36 -2.85
CA TYR A 315 3.36 18.55 -3.84
C TYR A 315 4.39 17.96 -4.81
N LEU A 316 4.45 16.64 -4.94
CA LEU A 316 5.48 15.95 -5.72
C LEU A 316 4.97 15.55 -7.11
N PRO A 317 5.83 15.56 -8.16
CA PRO A 317 5.47 15.04 -9.49
C PRO A 317 4.97 13.60 -9.46
N THR A 318 5.52 12.77 -8.58
CA THR A 318 5.08 11.38 -8.40
C THR A 318 3.65 11.27 -7.88
N TRP A 319 3.21 12.23 -7.07
CA TRP A 319 1.81 12.30 -6.63
C TRP A 319 0.90 12.71 -7.79
N ASP A 320 1.32 13.66 -8.61
CA ASP A 320 0.55 14.07 -9.79
C ASP A 320 0.35 12.90 -10.77
N SER A 321 1.42 12.17 -11.12
CA SER A 321 1.32 10.98 -11.98
C SER A 321 0.51 9.84 -11.34
N PHE A 322 0.52 9.73 -10.02
CA PHE A 322 -0.31 8.77 -9.28
C PHE A 322 -1.79 9.14 -9.35
N LEU A 323 -2.11 10.41 -9.08
CA LEU A 323 -3.47 10.95 -9.08
C LEU A 323 -4.08 10.95 -10.49
N GLU A 324 -3.30 11.20 -11.53
CA GLU A 324 -3.78 11.21 -12.92
C GLU A 324 -4.42 9.89 -13.39
N GLN A 325 -4.03 8.77 -12.79
CA GLN A 325 -4.53 7.45 -13.16
C GLN A 325 -5.92 7.13 -12.57
N GLY A 326 -6.44 7.97 -11.68
CA GLY A 326 -7.77 7.81 -11.07
C GLY A 326 -8.87 8.49 -11.88
N GLU A 327 -10.09 7.96 -11.82
CA GLU A 327 -11.29 8.64 -12.32
C GLU A 327 -11.69 9.81 -11.40
N GLN A 328 -11.42 9.66 -10.10
CA GLN A 328 -11.61 10.72 -9.09
C GLN A 328 -10.33 10.84 -8.26
N SER A 329 -9.74 12.03 -8.23
CA SER A 329 -8.43 12.20 -7.64
C SER A 329 -8.32 13.47 -6.82
N PHE A 330 -7.74 13.35 -5.63
CA PHE A 330 -7.68 14.45 -4.66
C PHE A 330 -6.30 14.60 -4.00
N LEU A 331 -5.90 15.85 -3.80
CA LEU A 331 -4.86 16.23 -2.85
C LEU A 331 -5.54 16.59 -1.52
N ALA A 332 -5.32 15.79 -0.49
CA ALA A 332 -5.83 16.03 0.86
C ALA A 332 -4.77 16.74 1.71
N LEU A 333 -5.15 17.87 2.29
CA LEU A 333 -4.28 18.72 3.12
C LEU A 333 -4.80 18.72 4.55
N GLY A 334 -4.10 17.98 5.43
CA GLY A 334 -4.37 17.93 6.86
C GLY A 334 -3.58 18.99 7.64
N CYS A 335 -4.21 19.59 8.64
CA CYS A 335 -3.60 20.58 9.51
C CYS A 335 -3.57 20.05 10.94
N VAL A 336 -2.42 20.13 11.62
CA VAL A 336 -2.23 19.51 12.95
C VAL A 336 -3.15 20.10 14.03
N ASP A 337 -3.48 21.38 13.92
CA ASP A 337 -4.25 22.15 14.90
C ASP A 337 -5.70 22.43 14.47
N LEU A 338 -6.14 21.92 13.31
CA LEU A 338 -7.51 22.08 12.83
C LEU A 338 -8.28 20.76 12.87
N GLU A 339 -9.56 20.86 13.23
CA GLU A 339 -10.52 19.74 13.17
C GLU A 339 -11.15 19.58 11.77
N VAL A 340 -10.49 20.15 10.76
CA VAL A 340 -10.89 20.09 9.35
C VAL A 340 -9.67 19.83 8.47
N ALA A 341 -9.91 19.31 7.28
CA ALA A 341 -8.91 19.20 6.23
C ALA A 341 -9.47 19.72 4.91
N PHE A 342 -8.58 19.92 3.93
CA PHE A 342 -8.96 20.41 2.61
C PHE A 342 -8.73 19.32 1.58
N LEU A 343 -9.80 18.91 0.90
CA LEU A 343 -9.79 17.86 -0.11
C LEU A 343 -9.92 18.48 -1.50
N LEU A 344 -8.78 18.76 -2.13
CA LEU A 344 -8.68 19.49 -3.39
C LEU A 344 -8.77 18.53 -4.58
N PRO A 345 -9.73 18.70 -5.52
CA PRO A 345 -9.77 17.93 -6.75
C PRO A 345 -8.50 18.14 -7.59
N LEU A 346 -8.03 17.09 -8.27
CA LEU A 346 -6.83 17.16 -9.10
C LEU A 346 -6.93 18.26 -10.18
N ASP A 347 -8.08 18.42 -10.81
CA ASP A 347 -8.30 19.46 -11.83
C ASP A 347 -8.10 20.87 -11.26
N PHE A 348 -8.56 21.10 -10.03
CA PHE A 348 -8.33 22.36 -9.34
C PHE A 348 -6.83 22.55 -9.06
N VAL A 349 -6.16 21.54 -8.51
CA VAL A 349 -4.70 21.59 -8.24
C VAL A 349 -3.92 21.89 -9.53
N ARG A 350 -4.23 21.20 -10.63
CA ARG A 350 -3.60 21.40 -11.95
C ARG A 350 -3.91 22.77 -12.56
N SER A 351 -5.07 23.36 -12.28
CA SER A 351 -5.40 24.72 -12.75
C SER A 351 -4.51 25.80 -12.13
N VAL A 352 -3.99 25.57 -10.92
CA VAL A 352 -3.13 26.52 -10.19
C VAL A 352 -1.65 26.13 -10.18
N ILE A 353 -1.29 24.89 -10.54
CA ILE A 353 0.07 24.34 -10.37
C ILE A 353 1.16 25.15 -11.06
N SER A 354 0.88 25.74 -12.23
CA SER A 354 1.83 26.56 -13.00
C SER A 354 2.19 27.87 -12.32
N HIS A 355 1.35 28.34 -11.39
CA HIS A 355 1.55 29.58 -10.64
C HIS A 355 2.26 29.33 -9.30
N LEU A 356 2.30 28.08 -8.82
CA LEU A 356 2.94 27.74 -7.56
C LEU A 356 4.46 27.87 -7.67
N ASN A 357 5.09 28.27 -6.56
CA ASN A 357 6.54 28.22 -6.47
C ASN A 357 7.00 26.76 -6.60
N VAL A 358 8.14 26.54 -7.28
CA VAL A 358 8.73 25.22 -7.48
C VAL A 358 10.15 25.23 -6.94
N THR A 359 10.53 24.15 -6.25
CA THR A 359 11.93 23.87 -5.93
C THR A 359 12.40 22.74 -6.84
N GLU A 360 13.54 22.96 -7.51
CA GLU A 360 14.28 21.95 -8.26
C GLU A 360 15.72 21.90 -7.73
N LYS A 361 16.10 20.78 -7.12
CA LYS A 361 17.46 20.57 -6.60
C LYS A 361 18.32 19.82 -7.62
N ASN A 362 19.64 20.05 -7.58
CA ASN A 362 20.63 19.32 -8.40
C ASN A 362 20.57 17.79 -8.20
N SER A 363 19.99 17.31 -7.10
CA SER A 363 19.75 15.89 -6.84
C SER A 363 18.58 15.29 -7.66
N GLY A 364 17.96 16.08 -8.54
CA GLY A 364 16.75 15.68 -9.28
C GLY A 364 15.45 15.81 -8.48
N ARG A 365 15.50 16.26 -7.22
CA ARG A 365 14.30 16.44 -6.38
C ARG A 365 13.54 17.68 -6.83
N LYS A 366 12.30 17.49 -7.28
CA LYS A 366 11.37 18.52 -7.72
C LYS A 366 10.07 18.46 -6.93
N TYR A 367 9.56 19.62 -6.49
CA TYR A 367 8.23 19.72 -5.86
C TYR A 367 7.68 21.15 -5.96
N TRP A 368 6.35 21.27 -5.94
CA TRP A 368 5.63 22.54 -5.86
C TRP A 368 5.29 22.87 -4.40
N HIS A 369 5.36 24.16 -4.06
CA HIS A 369 5.01 24.65 -2.74
C HIS A 369 3.52 24.96 -2.70
N VAL A 370 2.77 24.15 -1.96
CA VAL A 370 1.36 24.40 -1.65
C VAL A 370 1.30 25.10 -0.30
N LYS A 371 0.73 26.31 -0.26
CA LYS A 371 0.73 27.18 0.91
C LYS A 371 -0.70 27.57 1.25
N ILE A 372 -1.13 27.33 2.47
CA ILE A 372 -2.41 27.83 2.98
C ILE A 372 -2.14 29.09 3.78
N ILE A 373 -2.90 30.13 3.47
CA ILE A 373 -2.92 31.40 4.18
C ILE A 373 -4.24 31.55 4.93
N GLU A 374 -4.24 32.41 5.94
CA GLU A 374 -5.44 32.77 6.72
C GLU A 374 -5.59 34.30 6.68
N PRO A 375 -6.21 34.85 5.60
CA PRO A 375 -6.35 36.31 5.44
C PRO A 375 -7.17 36.94 6.57
N THR A 376 -8.20 36.23 7.01
CA THR A 376 -9.06 36.57 8.15
C THR A 376 -9.07 35.35 9.09
N PRO A 377 -9.09 35.50 10.42
CA PRO A 377 -9.15 34.37 11.34
C PRO A 377 -10.29 33.39 10.99
N GLY A 378 -9.94 32.12 10.76
CA GLY A 378 -10.89 31.06 10.37
C GLY A 378 -11.26 31.02 8.88
N GLU A 379 -10.80 31.96 8.06
CA GLU A 379 -10.95 31.92 6.60
C GLU A 379 -9.62 31.47 5.97
N TYR A 380 -9.63 30.32 5.31
CA TYR A 380 -8.44 29.75 4.70
C TYR A 380 -8.47 29.89 3.17
N SER A 381 -7.33 30.27 2.60
CA SER A 381 -7.14 30.32 1.14
C SER A 381 -5.84 29.62 0.74
N LEU A 382 -5.83 29.04 -0.45
CA LEU A 382 -4.61 28.62 -1.12
C LEU A 382 -3.90 29.86 -1.66
N GLN A 383 -2.63 30.03 -1.29
CA GLN A 383 -1.80 31.09 -1.86
C GLN A 383 -1.41 30.72 -3.29
N VAL A 384 -1.82 31.56 -4.24
CA VAL A 384 -1.44 31.44 -5.65
C VAL A 384 -0.71 32.72 -6.05
N PRO A 385 0.62 32.67 -6.24
CA PRO A 385 1.41 33.82 -6.65
C PRO A 385 0.95 34.45 -7.98
N SER A 386 1.17 35.76 -8.12
CA SER A 386 0.91 36.51 -9.35
C SER A 386 1.59 35.83 -10.56
N PRO A 387 0.91 35.70 -11.71
CA PRO A 387 -0.36 36.35 -12.09
C PRO A 387 -1.64 35.70 -11.57
N GLY A 388 -1.55 34.64 -10.75
CA GLY A 388 -2.73 34.02 -10.13
C GLY A 388 -3.32 34.83 -8.97
N SER A 389 -4.47 34.37 -8.48
CA SER A 389 -5.19 34.92 -7.34
C SER A 389 -5.35 33.88 -6.24
N ASN A 390 -5.26 34.29 -4.97
CA ASN A 390 -5.51 33.39 -3.86
C ASN A 390 -6.92 32.79 -3.96
N GLU A 391 -7.04 31.48 -3.81
CA GLU A 391 -8.29 30.75 -3.97
C GLU A 391 -8.87 30.36 -2.60
N PRO A 392 -10.15 30.65 -2.30
CA PRO A 392 -10.76 30.26 -1.04
C PRO A 392 -10.88 28.73 -0.93
N LEU A 393 -10.56 28.19 0.26
CA LEU A 393 -10.58 26.75 0.50
C LEU A 393 -11.88 26.23 1.12
N SER A 394 -12.82 27.12 1.44
CA SER A 394 -14.12 26.74 2.02
C SER A 394 -14.90 25.70 1.21
N PRO A 395 -14.88 25.66 -0.15
CA PRO A 395 -15.59 24.63 -0.91
C PRO A 395 -15.01 23.22 -0.76
N TYR A 396 -13.76 23.12 -0.31
CA TYR A 396 -13.00 21.87 -0.26
C TYR A 396 -12.89 21.29 1.16
N LEU A 397 -13.56 21.91 2.14
CA LEU A 397 -13.47 21.53 3.53
C LEU A 397 -14.11 20.16 3.80
N ILE A 398 -13.43 19.34 4.59
CA ILE A 398 -13.96 18.10 5.18
C ILE A 398 -13.75 18.13 6.69
N SER A 399 -14.74 17.64 7.45
CA SER A 399 -14.66 17.56 8.92
C SER A 399 -13.84 16.35 9.36
N LEU A 400 -12.95 16.55 10.34
CA LEU A 400 -12.19 15.47 11.00
C LEU A 400 -12.79 15.06 12.34
N ALA A 401 -13.83 15.75 12.83
CA ALA A 401 -14.59 15.34 13.99
C ALA A 401 -15.29 14.03 13.66
N VAL A 402 -14.85 12.96 14.31
CA VAL A 402 -15.15 11.56 14.01
C VAL A 402 -16.66 11.34 13.80
N ALA A 403 -17.03 10.83 12.63
CA ALA A 403 -18.22 10.00 12.47
C ALA A 403 -17.98 8.74 13.30
N THR A 404 -18.36 8.77 14.58
CA THR A 404 -18.42 7.55 15.38
C THR A 404 -19.55 6.76 14.74
N PRO A 405 -19.33 5.54 14.21
CA PRO A 405 -20.46 4.72 13.81
C PRO A 405 -21.31 4.55 15.06
N SER A 406 -22.56 4.98 14.97
CA SER A 406 -23.54 4.79 16.04
C SER A 406 -23.50 3.33 16.47
N SER A 407 -23.13 3.13 17.74
CA SER A 407 -23.09 1.86 18.48
C SER A 407 -24.31 0.99 18.25
#